data_AF-A0A0R3PR64-F1
#
_entry.id   AF-A0A0R3PR64-F1
#
_cell.length_a   1.000
_cell.length_b   1.000
_cell.length_c   1.000
_cell.angle_alpha   90.00
_cell.angle_beta   90.00
_cell.angle_gamma   90.00
#
_symmetry.space_group_name_H-M   'P 1'
#
loop_
_entity.id
_entity.type
_entity.pdbx_description
1 polymer ?
#
loop_
_entity_poly.entity_id
_entity_poly.type
_entity_poly.pdbx_seq_one_letter_code
_entity_poly.pdbx_strand_id
1 'polypeptide(L)'
;MASPLIDSSIHAIQLNRMAQAKLPVSVVRVPYLGLKILHVTEEIFGWRVDDYLIRKRELLADLADFKENERFIEETTKTIDELNREKEEHSEIIQQINQDKCDLEKQMDDARFEQRERETQLAKKYETLMKLMESSNEKIRESGLGEESTIQPDDIPHARIPKISTPPVLPAPQWKGLSGLIPPMMSLDQMMMASQFRPPPNVPAHLKAADHQIYLKLSIDFDFQTCQSCFQQIHRNAPICPMCKSKSRSKNPKKPKKKE
;
A
#
# COMPACT_ATOMS: atom_id res chain seq x y z
N MET A 1 35.92 -4.49 -14.75
CA MET A 1 36.95 -5.07 -15.65
C MET A 1 36.78 -4.43 -17.01
N ALA A 2 37.87 -3.98 -17.62
CA ALA A 2 37.91 -2.98 -18.69
C ALA A 2 37.35 -3.45 -20.03
N SER A 3 36.56 -2.60 -20.69
CA SER A 3 36.23 -2.70 -22.12
C SER A 3 37.23 -1.88 -22.94
N PRO A 4 37.71 -2.38 -24.10
CA PRO A 4 38.72 -1.69 -24.88
C PRO A 4 38.07 -0.58 -25.73
N LEU A 5 38.66 0.62 -25.66
CA LEU A 5 38.45 1.73 -26.59
C LEU A 5 39.06 1.34 -27.94
N ILE A 6 38.24 0.81 -28.86
CA ILE A 6 38.67 0.49 -30.22
C ILE A 6 38.50 1.73 -31.10
N ASP A 7 39.56 2.52 -31.09
CA ASP A 7 40.10 3.42 -32.11
C ASP A 7 39.22 3.73 -33.34
N SER A 8 38.38 4.76 -33.20
CA SER A 8 37.60 5.37 -34.30
C SER A 8 38.50 5.95 -35.42
N SER A 9 39.79 6.17 -35.13
CA SER A 9 40.75 6.78 -36.05
C SER A 9 41.21 5.82 -37.16
N ILE A 10 41.31 4.51 -36.87
CA ILE A 10 41.77 3.52 -37.85
C ILE A 10 40.72 3.31 -38.95
N HIS A 11 39.42 3.34 -38.60
CA HIS A 11 38.35 3.16 -39.56
C HIS A 11 38.20 4.33 -40.53
N ALA A 12 38.52 5.56 -40.08
CA ALA A 12 38.52 6.76 -40.92
C ALA A 12 39.69 6.76 -41.94
N ILE A 13 40.86 6.25 -41.55
CA ILE A 13 42.04 6.15 -42.42
C ILE A 13 41.83 5.10 -43.54
N GLN A 14 41.11 4.01 -43.24
CA GLN A 14 40.85 2.95 -44.23
C GLN A 14 39.84 3.37 -45.32
N LEU A 15 38.87 4.23 -44.98
CA LEU A 15 37.90 4.79 -45.94
C LEU A 15 38.56 5.79 -46.92
N ASN A 16 39.55 6.56 -46.47
CA ASN A 16 40.24 7.52 -47.35
C ASN A 16 41.18 6.82 -48.36
N ARG A 17 41.71 5.63 -48.02
CA ARG A 17 42.50 4.80 -48.94
C ARG A 17 41.67 4.16 -50.06
N MET A 18 40.41 3.80 -49.80
CA MET A 18 39.54 3.23 -50.82
C MET A 18 39.00 4.29 -51.80
N ALA A 19 38.90 5.55 -51.39
CA ALA A 19 38.50 6.66 -52.26
C ALA A 19 39.59 7.11 -53.25
N GLN A 20 40.87 6.75 -53.03
CA GLN A 20 41.99 7.19 -53.87
C GLN A 20 42.50 6.16 -54.88
N ALA A 21 41.89 4.98 -54.97
CA ALA A 21 42.21 3.99 -56.01
C ALA A 21 41.61 4.40 -57.36
N LYS A 22 42.21 5.42 -58.00
CA LYS A 22 41.97 5.75 -59.41
C LYS A 22 42.47 4.60 -60.29
N LEU A 23 41.54 3.83 -60.84
CA LEU A 23 41.81 2.93 -61.97
C LEU A 23 42.23 3.76 -63.19
N PRO A 24 43.21 3.31 -63.99
CA PRO A 24 43.53 3.96 -65.26
C PRO A 24 42.39 3.71 -66.25
N VAL A 25 41.56 4.71 -66.49
CA VAL A 25 40.53 4.69 -67.54
C VAL A 25 41.22 4.98 -68.87
N SER A 26 41.45 3.93 -69.67
CA SER A 26 41.76 4.06 -71.09
C SER A 26 40.51 4.58 -71.83
N VAL A 27 40.54 5.87 -72.18
CA VAL A 27 39.46 6.55 -72.90
C VAL A 27 39.46 6.09 -74.37
N VAL A 28 38.60 5.15 -74.72
CA VAL A 28 38.18 4.92 -76.11
C VAL A 28 36.98 5.81 -76.37
N ARG A 29 37.17 6.81 -77.23
CA ARG A 29 36.20 7.88 -77.54
C ARG A 29 35.12 7.33 -78.47
N VAL A 30 33.92 7.03 -77.94
CA VAL A 30 32.69 6.83 -78.73
C VAL A 30 31.77 8.02 -78.46
N PRO A 31 31.53 8.92 -79.43
CA PRO A 31 30.77 10.13 -79.17
C PRO A 31 29.26 9.84 -79.20
N TYR A 32 28.54 10.41 -78.24
CA TYR A 32 27.06 10.50 -78.10
C TYR A 32 26.27 9.44 -77.32
N LEU A 33 26.62 8.15 -77.29
CA LEU A 33 25.85 7.16 -76.49
C LEU A 33 26.42 6.92 -75.08
N GLY A 34 27.73 7.11 -74.87
CA GLY A 34 28.37 6.88 -73.57
C GLY A 34 28.04 7.92 -72.50
N LEU A 35 27.79 9.18 -72.88
CA LEU A 35 27.56 10.28 -71.93
C LEU A 35 26.22 10.15 -71.18
N LYS A 36 25.17 9.69 -71.86
CA LYS A 36 23.84 9.46 -71.24
C LYS A 36 23.83 8.24 -70.32
N ILE A 37 24.57 7.18 -70.67
CA ILE A 37 24.67 5.98 -69.85
C ILE A 37 25.47 6.27 -68.57
N LEU A 38 26.56 7.03 -68.66
CA LEU A 38 27.37 7.46 -67.51
C LEU A 38 26.57 8.32 -66.52
N HIS A 39 25.80 9.30 -67.00
CA HIS A 39 24.94 10.13 -66.14
C HIS A 39 23.87 9.30 -65.40
N VAL A 40 23.22 8.35 -66.11
CA VAL A 40 22.21 7.47 -65.50
C VAL A 40 22.85 6.54 -64.47
N THR A 41 24.08 6.06 -64.70
CA THR A 41 24.78 5.23 -63.71
C THR A 41 25.25 6.01 -62.48
N GLU A 42 25.69 7.27 -62.62
CA GLU A 42 26.08 8.12 -61.49
C GLU A 42 24.88 8.49 -60.61
N GLU A 43 23.74 8.83 -61.22
CA GLU A 43 22.50 9.11 -60.49
C GLU A 43 22.02 7.86 -59.72
N ILE A 44 21.96 6.69 -60.35
CA ILE A 44 21.54 5.45 -59.68
C ILE A 44 22.48 5.07 -58.53
N PHE A 45 23.78 5.31 -58.67
CA PHE A 45 24.75 5.03 -57.61
C PHE A 45 24.62 6.02 -56.44
N GLY A 46 24.39 7.31 -56.73
CA GLY A 46 24.11 8.33 -55.72
C GLY A 46 22.88 7.99 -54.87
N TRP A 47 21.76 7.65 -55.51
CA TRP A 47 20.53 7.26 -54.81
C TRP A 47 20.71 6.03 -53.90
N ARG A 48 21.51 5.04 -54.31
CA ARG A 48 21.80 3.86 -53.48
C ARG A 48 22.67 4.21 -52.25
N VAL A 49 23.62 5.11 -52.42
CA VAL A 49 24.45 5.60 -51.30
C VAL A 49 23.60 6.42 -50.34
N ASP A 50 22.72 7.28 -50.85
CA ASP A 50 21.82 8.08 -50.03
C ASP A 50 20.81 7.22 -49.24
N ASP A 51 20.20 6.21 -49.88
CA ASP A 51 19.33 5.23 -49.21
C ASP A 51 20.08 4.46 -48.11
N TYR A 52 21.33 4.05 -48.36
CA TYR A 52 22.18 3.45 -47.33
C TYR A 52 22.45 4.40 -46.16
N LEU A 53 22.78 5.67 -46.43
CA LEU A 53 23.04 6.67 -45.38
C LEU A 53 21.79 7.00 -44.56
N ILE A 54 20.61 7.03 -45.19
CA ILE A 54 19.33 7.21 -44.51
C ILE A 54 19.08 6.03 -43.56
N ARG A 55 19.13 4.79 -44.06
CA ARG A 55 18.92 3.59 -43.23
C ARG A 55 19.94 3.46 -42.11
N LYS A 56 21.19 3.87 -42.35
CA LYS A 56 22.22 3.93 -41.30
C LYS A 56 21.83 4.92 -40.20
N ARG A 57 21.32 6.10 -40.55
CA ARG A 57 20.87 7.09 -39.55
C ARG A 57 19.66 6.58 -38.77
N GLU A 58 18.69 5.97 -39.44
CA GLU A 58 17.53 5.35 -38.79
C GLU A 58 17.97 4.28 -37.79
N LEU A 59 18.86 3.35 -38.19
CA LEU A 59 19.37 2.33 -37.28
C LEU A 59 20.12 2.91 -36.08
N LEU A 60 20.88 4.00 -36.27
CA LEU A 60 21.56 4.67 -35.15
C LEU A 60 20.59 5.35 -34.20
N ALA A 61 19.48 5.89 -34.70
CA ALA A 61 18.40 6.44 -33.88
C ALA A 61 17.70 5.32 -33.09
N ASP A 62 17.32 4.22 -33.75
CA ASP A 62 16.71 3.07 -33.10
C ASP A 62 17.61 2.47 -32.00
N LEU A 63 18.92 2.41 -32.23
CA LEU A 63 19.89 1.97 -31.22
C LEU A 63 20.00 2.93 -30.03
N ALA A 64 19.81 4.23 -30.26
CA ALA A 64 19.80 5.22 -29.18
C ALA A 64 18.52 5.06 -28.33
N ASP A 65 17.37 4.92 -28.98
CA ASP A 65 16.07 4.71 -28.32
C ASP A 65 16.05 3.38 -27.55
N PHE A 66 16.63 2.32 -28.11
CA PHE A 66 16.78 1.04 -27.42
C PHE A 66 17.56 1.18 -26.11
N LYS A 67 18.69 1.90 -26.14
CA LYS A 67 19.51 2.14 -24.94
C LYS A 67 18.82 3.01 -23.90
N GLU A 68 18.01 3.98 -24.32
CA GLU A 68 17.19 4.76 -23.39
C GLU A 68 16.13 3.88 -22.73
N ASN A 69 15.46 3.02 -23.50
CA ASN A 69 14.49 2.08 -22.95
C ASN A 69 15.12 1.12 -21.94
N GLU A 70 16.33 0.62 -22.19
CA GLU A 70 17.06 -0.19 -21.22
C GLU A 70 17.28 0.56 -19.89
N ARG A 71 17.75 1.81 -19.95
CA ARG A 71 17.91 2.64 -18.74
C ARG A 71 16.60 2.87 -18.02
N PHE A 72 15.53 3.18 -18.75
CA PHE A 72 14.21 3.39 -18.17
C PHE A 72 13.69 2.14 -17.44
N ILE A 73 13.91 0.95 -18.01
CA ILE A 73 13.55 -0.33 -17.38
C ILE A 73 14.36 -0.54 -16.10
N GLU A 74 15.67 -0.27 -16.12
CA GLU A 74 16.54 -0.38 -14.94
C GLU A 74 16.09 0.57 -13.82
N GLU A 75 15.82 1.84 -14.14
CA GLU A 75 15.35 2.83 -13.16
C GLU A 75 13.97 2.46 -12.59
N THR A 76 13.07 1.95 -13.42
CA THR A 76 11.76 1.47 -13.00
C THR A 76 11.90 0.26 -12.06
N THR A 77 12.78 -0.67 -12.38
CA THR A 77 13.06 -1.85 -11.55
C THR A 77 13.62 -1.43 -10.19
N LYS A 78 14.58 -0.50 -10.17
CA LYS A 78 15.14 0.05 -8.94
C LYS A 78 14.07 0.73 -8.07
N THR A 79 13.15 1.46 -8.70
CA THR A 79 12.04 2.11 -7.99
C THR A 79 11.09 1.10 -7.38
N ILE A 80 10.82 -0.01 -8.08
CA ILE A 80 10.00 -1.11 -7.55
C ILE A 80 10.68 -1.74 -6.33
N ASP A 81 11.98 -1.97 -6.39
CA ASP A 81 12.75 -2.55 -5.27
C ASP A 81 12.74 -1.64 -4.04
N GLU A 82 12.90 -0.34 -4.25
CA GLU A 82 12.79 0.68 -3.18
C GLU A 82 11.43 0.63 -2.50
N LEU A 83 10.34 0.65 -3.27
CA LEU A 83 8.97 0.59 -2.75
C LEU A 83 8.68 -0.71 -2.00
N ASN A 84 9.23 -1.83 -2.46
CA ASN A 84 9.09 -3.10 -1.77
C ASN A 84 9.82 -3.11 -0.42
N ARG A 85 10.98 -2.45 -0.34
CA ARG A 85 11.71 -2.29 0.92
C ARG A 85 10.94 -1.41 1.90
N GLU A 86 10.46 -0.24 1.46
CA GLU A 86 9.62 0.64 2.29
C GLU A 86 8.35 -0.06 2.78
N LYS A 87 7.73 -0.88 1.93
CA LYS A 87 6.57 -1.69 2.31
C LYS A 87 6.91 -2.68 3.43
N GLU A 88 8.06 -3.32 3.38
CA GLU A 88 8.49 -4.25 4.44
C GLU A 88 8.79 -3.51 5.75
N GLU A 89 9.51 -2.39 5.68
CA GLU A 89 9.76 -1.53 6.84
C GLU A 89 8.44 -1.06 7.50
N HIS A 90 7.45 -0.66 6.70
CA HIS A 90 6.12 -0.31 7.21
C HIS A 90 5.39 -1.51 7.83
N SER A 91 5.54 -2.70 7.26
CA SER A 91 4.97 -3.94 7.81
C SER A 91 5.53 -4.23 9.21
N GLU A 92 6.85 -4.09 9.39
CA GLU A 92 7.53 -4.26 10.67
C GLU A 92 7.06 -3.24 11.71
N ILE A 93 6.95 -1.97 11.34
CA ILE A 93 6.45 -0.91 12.24
C ILE A 93 5.02 -1.23 12.71
N ILE A 94 4.14 -1.69 11.82
CA ILE A 94 2.76 -2.06 12.18
C ILE A 94 2.75 -3.25 13.15
N GLN A 95 3.61 -4.25 12.93
CA GLN A 95 3.74 -5.39 13.86
C GLN A 95 4.17 -4.92 15.25
N GLN A 96 5.16 -4.02 15.32
CA GLN A 96 5.62 -3.46 16.59
C GLN A 96 4.51 -2.68 17.32
N ILE A 97 3.76 -1.84 16.61
CA ILE A 97 2.64 -1.09 17.20
C ILE A 97 1.60 -2.04 17.79
N ASN A 98 1.29 -3.14 17.10
CA ASN A 98 0.34 -4.13 17.60
C ASN A 98 0.86 -4.85 18.84
N GLN A 99 2.17 -5.14 18.90
CA GLN A 99 2.81 -5.73 20.06
C GLN A 99 2.76 -4.77 21.26
N ASP A 100 3.16 -3.52 21.06
CA ASP A 100 3.13 -2.47 22.09
C ASP A 100 1.71 -2.26 22.63
N LYS A 101 0.70 -2.29 21.76
CA LYS A 101 -0.71 -2.23 22.16
C LYS A 101 -1.07 -3.37 23.09
N CYS A 102 -0.75 -4.61 22.73
CA CYS A 102 -1.03 -5.79 23.56
C CYS A 102 -0.33 -5.69 24.92
N ASP A 103 0.93 -5.23 24.94
CA ASP A 103 1.70 -5.10 26.17
C ASP A 103 1.15 -3.99 27.08
N LEU A 104 0.69 -2.87 26.52
CA LEU A 104 0.04 -1.80 27.28
C LEU A 104 -1.33 -2.20 27.82
N GLU A 105 -2.14 -2.92 27.03
CA GLU A 105 -3.43 -3.47 27.48
C GLU A 105 -3.22 -4.41 28.67
N LYS A 106 -2.22 -5.29 28.60
CA LYS A 106 -1.84 -6.16 29.71
C LYS A 106 -1.40 -5.38 30.95
N GLN A 107 -0.51 -4.40 30.80
CA GLN A 107 -0.04 -3.57 31.91
C GLN A 107 -1.19 -2.82 32.60
N MET A 108 -2.16 -2.33 31.83
CA MET A 108 -3.36 -1.69 32.38
C MET A 108 -4.21 -2.67 33.19
N ASP A 109 -4.41 -3.89 32.68
CA ASP A 109 -5.19 -4.91 33.39
C ASP A 109 -4.51 -5.36 34.67
N ASP A 110 -3.18 -5.56 34.65
CA ASP A 110 -2.37 -5.88 35.81
C ASP A 110 -2.46 -4.75 36.86
N ALA A 111 -2.29 -3.49 36.46
CA ALA A 111 -2.42 -2.35 37.36
C ALA A 111 -3.83 -2.22 37.98
N ARG A 112 -4.88 -2.47 37.19
CA ARG A 112 -6.28 -2.50 37.67
C ARG A 112 -6.55 -3.67 38.61
N PHE A 113 -5.89 -4.81 38.40
CA PHE A 113 -5.99 -5.96 39.28
C PHE A 113 -5.33 -5.65 40.63
N GLU A 114 -4.09 -5.17 40.62
CA GLU A 114 -3.38 -4.78 41.84
C GLU A 114 -4.10 -3.67 42.61
N GLN A 115 -4.70 -2.70 41.91
CA GLN A 115 -5.50 -1.66 42.56
C GLN A 115 -6.68 -2.27 43.32
N ARG A 116 -7.47 -3.15 42.67
CA ARG A 116 -8.61 -3.83 43.31
C ARG A 116 -8.17 -4.71 44.48
N GLU A 117 -7.01 -5.35 44.36
CA GLU A 117 -6.45 -6.14 45.45
C GLU A 117 -6.10 -5.26 46.66
N ARG A 118 -5.40 -4.13 46.44
CA ARG A 118 -5.08 -3.17 47.51
C ARG A 118 -6.34 -2.59 48.16
N GLU A 119 -7.36 -2.23 47.37
CA GLU A 119 -8.65 -1.75 47.87
C GLU A 119 -9.35 -2.80 48.74
N THR A 120 -9.32 -4.06 48.31
CA THR A 120 -9.88 -5.19 49.08
C THR A 120 -9.12 -5.41 50.38
N GLN A 121 -7.78 -5.35 50.35
CA GLN A 121 -6.95 -5.45 51.55
C GLN A 121 -7.20 -4.29 52.51
N LEU A 122 -7.39 -3.08 52.00
CA LEU A 122 -7.69 -1.89 52.78
C LEU A 122 -9.06 -2.02 53.46
N ALA A 123 -10.09 -2.45 52.72
CA ALA A 123 -11.42 -2.67 53.26
C ALA A 123 -11.42 -3.68 54.43
N LYS A 124 -10.66 -4.79 54.32
CA LYS A 124 -10.48 -5.76 55.41
C LYS A 124 -9.81 -5.16 56.65
N LYS A 125 -8.85 -4.25 56.46
CA LYS A 125 -8.20 -3.54 57.59
C LYS A 125 -9.19 -2.59 58.27
N TYR A 126 -9.99 -1.83 57.50
CA TYR A 126 -11.05 -0.99 58.06
C TYR A 126 -12.08 -1.81 58.83
N GLU A 127 -12.56 -2.93 58.27
CA GLU A 127 -13.52 -3.80 58.95
C GLU A 127 -12.96 -4.32 60.28
N THR A 128 -11.69 -4.72 60.30
CA THR A 128 -11.02 -5.18 61.52
C THR A 128 -10.93 -4.06 62.56
N LEU A 129 -10.59 -2.85 62.13
CA LEU A 129 -10.50 -1.67 63.01
C LEU A 129 -11.87 -1.31 63.61
N MET A 130 -12.92 -1.33 62.80
CA MET A 130 -14.30 -1.10 63.26
C MET A 130 -14.71 -2.10 64.35
N LYS A 131 -14.44 -3.40 64.15
CA LYS A 131 -14.73 -4.44 65.16
C LYS A 131 -13.96 -4.23 66.46
N LEU A 132 -12.68 -3.83 66.37
CA LEU A 132 -11.86 -3.52 67.54
C LEU A 132 -12.36 -2.27 68.28
N MET A 133 -12.77 -1.24 67.55
CA MET A 133 -13.37 -0.03 68.11
C MET A 133 -14.65 -0.37 68.89
N GLU A 134 -15.57 -1.11 68.26
CA GLU A 134 -16.82 -1.58 68.89
C GLU A 134 -16.55 -2.40 70.16
N SER A 135 -15.62 -3.37 70.09
CA SER A 135 -15.24 -4.20 71.23
C SER A 135 -14.58 -3.38 72.36
N SER A 136 -13.79 -2.37 72.02
CA SER A 136 -13.15 -1.50 73.02
C SER A 136 -14.19 -0.60 73.70
N ASN A 137 -15.11 -0.03 72.93
CA ASN A 137 -16.19 0.78 73.45
C ASN A 137 -17.13 -0.02 74.36
N GLU A 138 -17.39 -1.29 74.06
CA GLU A 138 -18.15 -2.19 74.97
C GLU A 138 -17.44 -2.36 76.31
N LYS A 139 -16.14 -2.66 76.31
CA LYS A 139 -15.36 -2.82 77.56
C LYS A 139 -15.32 -1.54 78.39
N ILE A 140 -15.30 -0.38 77.76
CA ILE A 140 -15.33 0.92 78.44
C ILE A 140 -16.67 1.09 79.17
N ARG A 141 -17.78 0.75 78.51
CA ARG A 141 -19.12 0.75 79.13
C ARG A 141 -19.19 -0.22 80.31
N GLU A 142 -18.70 -1.45 80.15
CA GLU A 142 -18.67 -2.47 81.21
C GLU A 142 -17.81 -2.04 82.42
N SER A 143 -16.78 -1.23 82.20
CA SER A 143 -15.88 -0.74 83.26
C SER A 143 -16.41 0.49 84.01
N GLY A 144 -17.55 1.04 83.60
CA GLY A 144 -18.15 2.23 84.22
C GLY A 144 -17.40 3.54 83.95
N LEU A 145 -16.50 3.55 82.96
CA LEU A 145 -15.86 4.78 82.46
C LEU A 145 -16.87 5.50 81.56
N GLY A 146 -17.13 6.77 81.82
CA GLY A 146 -18.19 7.55 81.18
C GLY A 146 -18.09 7.66 79.65
N GLU A 147 -19.17 8.11 79.02
CA GLU A 147 -19.36 8.17 77.56
C GLU A 147 -18.28 8.99 76.83
N GLU A 148 -17.63 9.94 77.51
CA GLU A 148 -16.49 10.73 77.02
C GLU A 148 -15.27 9.87 76.62
N SER A 149 -15.13 8.67 77.18
CA SER A 149 -13.98 7.79 76.90
C SER A 149 -14.16 6.91 75.65
N THR A 150 -15.33 6.93 74.99
CA THR A 150 -15.60 6.07 73.82
C THR A 150 -14.97 6.62 72.53
N ILE A 151 -14.40 5.71 71.73
CA ILE A 151 -13.77 6.03 70.44
C ILE A 151 -14.86 6.30 69.40
N GLN A 152 -14.78 7.44 68.71
CA GLN A 152 -15.78 7.88 67.73
C GLN A 152 -15.40 7.45 66.29
N PRO A 153 -16.36 7.25 65.39
CA PRO A 153 -16.09 6.91 63.99
C PRO A 153 -15.24 7.95 63.23
N ASP A 154 -15.30 9.22 63.64
CA ASP A 154 -14.53 10.32 63.03
C ASP A 154 -13.01 10.24 63.37
N ASP A 155 -12.64 9.48 64.40
CA ASP A 155 -11.24 9.24 64.77
C ASP A 155 -10.54 8.28 63.78
N ILE A 156 -11.31 7.63 62.90
CA ILE A 156 -10.79 6.69 61.92
C ILE A 156 -10.30 7.46 60.68
N PRO A 157 -9.03 7.32 60.27
CA PRO A 157 -8.49 8.01 59.10
C PRO A 157 -9.30 7.64 57.86
N HIS A 158 -9.90 8.62 57.19
CA HIS A 158 -10.55 8.39 55.91
C HIS A 158 -9.49 8.49 54.82
N ALA A 159 -9.23 7.39 54.11
CA ALA A 159 -8.43 7.45 52.90
C ALA A 159 -9.17 8.32 51.88
N ARG A 160 -8.80 9.59 51.75
CA ARG A 160 -9.12 10.39 50.57
C ARG A 160 -8.34 9.79 49.42
N ILE A 161 -8.86 8.71 48.84
CA ILE A 161 -8.41 8.20 47.56
C ILE A 161 -8.63 9.37 46.60
N PRO A 162 -7.57 9.97 46.02
CA PRO A 162 -7.76 10.91 44.92
C PRO A 162 -8.59 10.15 43.91
N LYS A 163 -9.82 10.60 43.67
CA LYS A 163 -10.64 10.06 42.61
C LYS A 163 -9.76 10.16 41.38
N ILE A 164 -9.21 9.04 40.93
CA ILE A 164 -8.52 8.95 39.65
C ILE A 164 -9.53 9.57 38.71
N SER A 165 -9.17 10.75 38.20
CA SER A 165 -10.02 11.52 37.31
C SER A 165 -10.51 10.52 36.31
N THR A 166 -11.79 10.17 36.38
CA THR A 166 -12.44 9.40 35.34
C THR A 166 -12.03 10.14 34.07
N PRO A 167 -11.32 9.51 33.12
CA PRO A 167 -11.07 10.18 31.86
C PRO A 167 -12.43 10.69 31.41
N PRO A 168 -12.54 11.98 31.01
CA PRO A 168 -13.82 12.51 30.57
C PRO A 168 -14.37 11.50 29.59
N VAL A 169 -15.55 10.98 29.90
CA VAL A 169 -16.30 10.13 28.98
C VAL A 169 -16.52 11.03 27.78
N LEU A 170 -15.60 10.97 26.81
CA LEU A 170 -15.86 11.42 25.47
C LEU A 170 -17.14 10.68 25.09
N PRO A 171 -18.16 11.39 24.57
CA PRO A 171 -19.41 10.76 24.21
C PRO A 171 -19.08 9.58 23.31
N ALA A 172 -19.36 8.38 23.81
CA ALA A 172 -19.18 7.16 23.05
C ALA A 172 -19.92 7.34 21.72
N PRO A 173 -19.27 7.11 20.57
CA PRO A 173 -20.03 7.01 19.35
C PRO A 173 -20.98 5.83 19.54
N GLN A 174 -22.26 6.12 19.38
CA GLN A 174 -23.42 5.24 19.53
C GLN A 174 -23.42 4.09 18.52
N TRP A 175 -22.45 3.19 18.57
CA TRP A 175 -22.48 1.94 17.80
C TRP A 175 -23.32 0.92 18.56
N LYS A 176 -24.63 1.16 18.60
CA LYS A 176 -25.60 0.11 18.95
C LYS A 176 -25.61 -0.91 17.82
N GLY A 177 -24.92 -2.03 18.06
CA GLY A 177 -25.24 -3.29 17.42
C GLY A 177 -24.10 -3.92 16.63
N LEU A 178 -23.10 -4.50 17.30
CA LEU A 178 -22.29 -5.60 16.76
C LEU A 178 -21.76 -6.49 17.90
N SER A 179 -22.65 -6.99 18.77
CA SER A 179 -22.32 -8.01 19.78
C SER A 179 -22.52 -9.45 19.26
N GLY A 180 -22.29 -9.72 17.97
CA GLY A 180 -22.69 -11.03 17.42
C GLY A 180 -22.02 -11.54 16.15
N LEU A 181 -20.93 -10.94 15.66
CA LEU A 181 -20.29 -11.41 14.42
C LEU A 181 -18.77 -11.35 14.52
N ILE A 182 -18.18 -12.23 15.33
CA ILE A 182 -16.77 -12.60 15.17
C ILE A 182 -16.78 -13.92 14.37
N PRO A 183 -16.56 -13.91 13.04
CA PRO A 183 -16.22 -15.16 12.36
C PRO A 183 -14.86 -15.64 12.87
N PRO A 184 -14.63 -16.95 12.99
CA PRO A 184 -13.34 -17.47 13.39
C PRO A 184 -12.29 -17.02 12.36
N MET A 185 -11.18 -16.50 12.88
CA MET A 185 -10.06 -15.99 12.10
C MET A 185 -9.50 -17.16 11.29
N MET A 186 -9.56 -17.06 9.96
CA MET A 186 -8.96 -18.04 9.06
C MET A 186 -7.43 -17.93 9.18
N SER A 187 -6.75 -19.07 9.33
CA SER A 187 -5.30 -19.19 9.45
C SER A 187 -4.57 -18.47 8.30
N LEU A 188 -3.44 -17.81 8.64
CA LEU A 188 -2.53 -17.12 7.72
C LEU A 188 -2.06 -18.02 6.56
N ASP A 189 -1.98 -19.33 6.78
CA ASP A 189 -1.63 -20.32 5.74
C ASP A 189 -2.64 -20.39 4.58
N GLN A 190 -3.92 -20.06 4.82
CA GLN A 190 -4.96 -20.17 3.81
C GLN A 190 -4.94 -19.02 2.80
N MET A 191 -4.39 -17.86 3.16
CA MET A 191 -4.24 -16.73 2.26
C MET A 191 -3.03 -16.89 1.32
N MET A 192 -1.99 -17.60 1.77
CA MET A 192 -0.77 -17.83 0.99
C MET A 192 -0.99 -18.82 -0.17
N MET A 193 -1.93 -19.76 -0.04
CA MET A 193 -2.25 -20.75 -1.07
C MET A 193 -3.19 -20.22 -2.18
N ALA A 194 -3.90 -19.11 -1.96
CA ALA A 194 -4.82 -18.52 -2.95
C ALA A 194 -4.12 -17.62 -3.99
N SER A 195 -2.80 -17.42 -3.86
CA SER A 195 -1.98 -16.60 -4.77
C SER A 195 -1.45 -17.37 -5.98
N GLN A 196 -1.65 -18.69 -6.03
CA GLN A 196 -1.19 -19.53 -7.14
C GLN A 196 -2.35 -19.74 -8.13
N PHE A 197 -2.22 -19.18 -9.33
CA PHE A 197 -3.17 -19.19 -10.46
C PHE A 197 -4.21 -18.05 -10.52
N ARG A 198 -3.74 -16.81 -10.75
CA ARG A 198 -4.46 -15.89 -11.66
C ARG A 198 -3.49 -15.06 -12.51
N PRO A 199 -3.67 -15.00 -13.84
CA PRO A 199 -2.99 -13.99 -14.64
C PRO A 199 -3.59 -12.60 -14.33
N PRO A 200 -2.77 -11.53 -14.32
CA PRO A 200 -3.25 -10.18 -14.04
C PRO A 200 -4.17 -9.67 -15.17
N PRO A 201 -5.21 -8.87 -14.86
CA PRO A 201 -6.02 -8.23 -15.88
C PRO A 201 -5.24 -7.09 -16.54
N ASN A 202 -5.26 -7.07 -17.86
CA ASN A 202 -4.65 -6.02 -18.69
C ASN A 202 -5.40 -4.69 -18.46
N VAL A 203 -4.71 -3.65 -17.99
CA VAL A 203 -5.28 -2.30 -17.80
C VAL A 203 -4.74 -1.34 -18.88
N PRO A 204 -5.60 -0.53 -19.53
CA PRO A 204 -5.15 0.45 -20.52
C PRO A 204 -4.31 1.58 -19.90
N ALA A 205 -3.19 1.89 -20.53
CA ALA A 205 -2.27 2.96 -20.16
C ALA A 205 -2.84 4.35 -20.42
N HIS A 206 -3.69 4.87 -19.53
CA HIS A 206 -3.92 6.32 -19.38
C HIS A 206 -4.64 6.62 -18.06
N LEU A 207 -3.99 6.45 -16.90
CA LEU A 207 -4.34 7.19 -15.67
C LEU A 207 -3.07 7.43 -14.86
N LYS A 208 -2.88 8.69 -14.47
CA LYS A 208 -1.67 9.25 -13.86
C LYS A 208 -1.52 8.78 -12.41
N ALA A 209 -0.27 8.58 -11.99
CA ALA A 209 0.16 8.05 -10.69
C ALA A 209 -0.03 8.99 -9.47
N ALA A 210 -1.12 9.76 -9.41
CA ALA A 210 -1.34 10.74 -8.32
C ALA A 210 -2.35 10.31 -7.24
N ASP A 211 -3.09 9.21 -7.43
CA ASP A 211 -4.27 8.92 -6.59
C ASP A 211 -4.15 7.69 -5.67
N HIS A 212 -2.95 7.11 -5.52
CA HIS A 212 -2.76 5.93 -4.64
C HIS A 212 -2.88 6.22 -3.14
N GLN A 213 -2.73 7.48 -2.70
CA GLN A 213 -2.98 7.85 -1.29
C GLN A 213 -4.47 8.01 -0.95
N ILE A 214 -5.33 8.28 -1.93
CA ILE A 214 -6.78 8.41 -1.70
C ILE A 214 -7.44 7.02 -1.57
N TYR A 215 -6.91 6.01 -2.26
CA TYR A 215 -7.46 4.65 -2.23
C TYR A 215 -7.24 3.90 -0.90
N LEU A 216 -6.09 4.08 -0.24
CA LEU A 216 -5.80 3.45 1.07
C LEU A 216 -6.59 4.08 2.22
N LYS A 217 -6.96 5.36 2.11
CA LYS A 217 -7.82 6.04 3.09
C LYS A 217 -9.32 5.74 2.89
N LEU A 218 -9.73 5.31 1.70
CA LEU A 218 -11.10 4.84 1.43
C LEU A 218 -11.33 3.35 1.71
N SER A 219 -10.27 2.53 1.80
CA SER A 219 -10.40 1.09 2.01
C SER A 219 -10.71 0.67 3.45
N ILE A 220 -10.70 1.61 4.41
CA ILE A 220 -10.97 1.32 5.82
C ILE A 220 -12.49 1.33 6.14
N ASP A 221 -13.33 1.90 5.25
CA ASP A 221 -14.79 2.00 5.46
C ASP A 221 -15.65 1.42 4.30
N PHE A 222 -15.09 0.54 3.45
CA PHE A 222 -15.85 -0.10 2.37
C PHE A 222 -16.44 -1.43 2.83
N ASP A 223 -17.51 -1.36 3.64
CA ASP A 223 -18.33 -2.53 3.93
C ASP A 223 -18.94 -3.07 2.62
N PHE A 224 -18.45 -4.22 2.15
CA PHE A 224 -19.01 -4.88 0.97
C PHE A 224 -20.30 -5.61 1.34
N GLN A 225 -21.37 -5.40 0.57
CA GLN A 225 -22.59 -6.22 0.63
C GLN A 225 -22.53 -7.27 -0.48
N THR A 226 -23.23 -8.40 -0.34
CA THR A 226 -23.35 -9.40 -1.41
C THR A 226 -24.52 -9.07 -2.34
N CYS A 227 -24.31 -9.21 -3.65
CA CYS A 227 -25.36 -9.07 -4.65
C CYS A 227 -26.47 -10.09 -4.40
N GLN A 228 -27.73 -9.64 -4.28
CA GLN A 228 -28.86 -10.55 -4.05
C GLN A 228 -29.10 -11.56 -5.18
N SER A 229 -28.57 -11.33 -6.39
CA SER A 229 -28.79 -12.22 -7.54
C SER A 229 -27.65 -13.21 -7.80
N CYS A 230 -26.41 -12.88 -7.45
CA CYS A 230 -25.24 -13.72 -7.78
C CYS A 230 -24.23 -13.85 -6.64
N PHE A 231 -24.52 -13.26 -5.47
CA PHE A 231 -23.72 -13.33 -4.25
C PHE A 231 -22.28 -12.79 -4.35
N GLN A 232 -21.92 -12.14 -5.46
CA GLN A 232 -20.64 -11.42 -5.57
C GLN A 232 -20.62 -10.17 -4.69
N GLN A 233 -19.45 -9.82 -4.16
CA GLN A 233 -19.25 -8.60 -3.37
C GLN A 233 -19.50 -7.35 -4.21
N ILE A 234 -20.31 -6.44 -3.68
CA ILE A 234 -20.69 -5.16 -4.27
C ILE A 234 -20.66 -4.08 -3.19
N HIS A 235 -20.58 -2.81 -3.60
CA HIS A 235 -20.64 -1.69 -2.67
C HIS A 235 -21.93 -1.72 -1.84
N ARG A 236 -21.85 -1.41 -0.53
CA ARG A 236 -22.96 -1.53 0.43
C ARG A 236 -24.28 -0.88 0.02
N ASN A 237 -24.22 0.16 -0.80
CA ASN A 237 -25.39 0.92 -1.24
C ASN A 237 -25.99 0.42 -2.58
N ALA A 238 -25.47 -0.67 -3.15
CA ALA A 238 -25.98 -1.26 -4.38
C ALA A 238 -26.81 -2.53 -4.07
N PRO A 239 -28.07 -2.64 -4.53
CA PRO A 239 -28.88 -3.84 -4.29
C PRO A 239 -28.48 -5.04 -5.16
N ILE A 240 -27.89 -4.80 -6.33
CA ILE A 240 -27.44 -5.83 -7.29
C ILE A 240 -26.16 -5.39 -8.01
N CYS A 241 -25.35 -6.35 -8.45
CA CYS A 241 -24.10 -6.06 -9.16
C CYS A 241 -24.35 -5.48 -10.58
N PRO A 242 -23.38 -4.76 -11.16
CA PRO A 242 -23.50 -4.19 -12.51
C PRO A 242 -23.89 -5.23 -13.56
N MET A 243 -23.32 -6.44 -13.47
CA MET A 243 -23.61 -7.53 -14.40
C MET A 243 -25.04 -8.05 -14.27
N CYS A 244 -25.57 -8.18 -13.05
CA CYS A 244 -26.95 -8.58 -12.81
C CYS A 244 -27.95 -7.47 -13.17
N LYS A 245 -27.60 -6.20 -12.94
CA LYS A 245 -28.40 -5.03 -13.33
C LYS A 245 -28.57 -4.92 -14.85
N SER A 246 -27.51 -5.20 -15.60
CA SER A 246 -27.54 -5.23 -17.06
C SER A 246 -28.40 -6.38 -17.57
N LYS A 247 -28.37 -7.54 -16.91
CA LYS A 247 -29.22 -8.70 -17.25
C LYS A 247 -30.70 -8.53 -16.87
N SER A 248 -31.03 -7.75 -15.83
CA SER A 248 -32.44 -7.54 -15.44
C SER A 248 -33.15 -6.51 -16.33
N ARG A 249 -32.43 -5.49 -16.80
CA ARG A 249 -32.97 -4.47 -17.71
C ARG A 249 -33.34 -5.01 -19.10
N SER A 250 -32.79 -6.14 -19.52
CA SER A 250 -33.09 -6.73 -20.84
C SER A 250 -34.48 -7.38 -20.93
N LYS A 251 -35.19 -7.57 -19.82
CA LYS A 251 -36.51 -8.21 -19.82
C LYS A 251 -37.68 -7.26 -20.12
N ASN A 252 -37.46 -5.95 -20.20
CA ASN A 252 -38.53 -5.01 -20.53
C ASN A 252 -38.00 -3.86 -21.41
N PRO A 253 -37.88 -4.06 -22.74
CA PRO A 253 -37.46 -2.99 -23.63
C PRO A 253 -38.47 -1.84 -23.54
N LYS A 254 -38.00 -0.65 -23.14
CA LYS A 254 -38.80 0.57 -23.21
C LYS A 254 -39.25 0.73 -24.66
N LYS A 255 -40.56 0.70 -24.90
CA LYS A 255 -41.14 0.99 -26.21
C LYS A 255 -40.50 2.28 -26.74
N PRO A 256 -39.91 2.28 -27.95
CA PRO A 256 -39.40 3.51 -28.53
C PRO A 256 -40.57 4.49 -28.66
N LYS A 257 -40.37 5.71 -28.13
CA LYS A 257 -41.33 6.80 -28.36
C LYS A 257 -41.39 7.05 -29.86
N LYS A 258 -42.57 6.90 -30.47
CA LYS A 258 -42.81 7.36 -31.85
C LYS A 258 -42.42 8.83 -31.93
N LYS A 259 -41.47 9.16 -32.80
CA LYS A 259 -41.39 10.51 -33.38
C LYS A 259 -42.47 10.55 -34.46
N GLU A 260 -43.24 11.64 -34.42
CA GLU A 260 -44.35 12.09 -35.28
C GLU A 260 -44.75 11.19 -36.46
#